data_AF-A0A7W3IV69-F1
#
_entry.id   AF-A0A7W3IV69-F1
#
_cell.length_a   1.000
_cell.length_b   1.000
_cell.length_c   1.000
_cell.angle_alpha   90.00
_cell.angle_beta   90.00
_cell.angle_gamma   90.00
#
_symmetry.space_group_name_H-M   'P 1'
#
loop_
_entity.id
_entity.type
_entity.pdbx_description
1 polymer ?
#
loop_
_entity_poly.entity_id
_entity_poly.type
_entity_poly.pdbx_seq_one_letter_code
_entity_poly.pdbx_strand_id
1 'polypeptide(L)'
;MGSSDRPLPRTLVDRACARWGRPAVVDGCRRLLLGESPDRAGLVDLVRMLGAPLADHELARDPESYWFRTWAARGLLWSWHDDALPELRTALTDDHWRVREMAAKVAARHRLDDLLEPLDALRVDPNARVRAAAARAVDRIVAADP
;
A
#
# COMPACT_ATOMS: atom_id res chain seq x y z
N MET A 1 -17.08 -29.10 -1.83
CA MET A 1 -17.09 -27.83 -1.08
C MET A 1 -16.11 -26.90 -1.78
N GLY A 2 -16.62 -25.89 -2.49
CA GLY A 2 -15.85 -25.12 -3.49
C GLY A 2 -14.66 -24.37 -2.91
N SER A 3 -13.53 -24.42 -3.62
CA SER A 3 -12.42 -23.50 -3.45
C SER A 3 -12.97 -22.08 -3.48
N SER A 4 -12.84 -21.35 -2.37
CA SER A 4 -13.10 -19.92 -2.33
C SER A 4 -12.01 -19.25 -3.17
N ASP A 5 -12.28 -19.07 -4.46
CA ASP A 5 -11.36 -18.38 -5.38
C ASP A 5 -11.41 -16.89 -5.08
N ARG A 6 -10.79 -16.50 -3.96
CA ARG A 6 -10.69 -15.10 -3.56
C ARG A 6 -9.83 -14.40 -4.61
N PRO A 7 -10.34 -13.34 -5.26
CA PRO A 7 -9.59 -12.65 -6.30
C PRO A 7 -8.24 -12.17 -5.75
N LEU A 8 -7.20 -12.33 -6.56
CA LEU A 8 -5.85 -11.88 -6.22
C LEU A 8 -5.87 -10.35 -6.00
N PRO A 9 -5.00 -9.82 -5.11
CA PRO A 9 -4.97 -8.38 -4.86
C PRO A 9 -4.76 -7.52 -6.11
N ARG A 10 -3.96 -7.99 -7.07
CA ARG A 10 -3.77 -7.28 -8.35
C ARG A 10 -5.09 -7.16 -9.12
N THR A 11 -5.86 -8.25 -9.20
CA THR A 11 -7.17 -8.26 -9.87
C THR A 11 -8.15 -7.25 -9.26
N LEU A 12 -8.09 -7.06 -7.94
CA LEU A 12 -8.92 -6.05 -7.25
C LEU A 12 -8.50 -4.62 -7.63
N VAL A 13 -7.20 -4.35 -7.72
CA VAL A 13 -6.68 -3.04 -8.16
C VAL A 13 -7.02 -2.78 -9.63
N ASP A 14 -6.88 -3.78 -10.48
CA ASP A 14 -7.23 -3.69 -11.90
C ASP A 14 -8.74 -3.39 -12.06
N ARG A 15 -9.61 -4.03 -11.27
CA ARG A 15 -11.06 -3.74 -11.22
C ARG A 15 -11.36 -2.33 -10.72
N ALA A 16 -10.65 -1.87 -9.69
CA ALA A 16 -10.77 -0.49 -9.20
C ALA A 16 -10.42 0.51 -10.30
N CYS A 17 -9.30 0.29 -10.99
CA CYS A 17 -8.85 1.16 -12.08
C CYS A 17 -9.81 1.13 -13.27
N ALA A 18 -10.39 -0.02 -13.61
CA ALA A 18 -11.40 -0.13 -14.65
C ALA A 18 -12.70 0.62 -14.29
N ARG A 19 -13.06 0.68 -13.01
CA ARG A 19 -14.29 1.34 -12.53
C ARG A 19 -14.15 2.86 -12.39
N TRP A 20 -13.04 3.33 -11.85
CA TRP A 20 -12.88 4.74 -11.44
C TRP A 20 -11.76 5.48 -12.21
N GLY A 21 -10.97 4.76 -13.00
CA GLY A 21 -9.76 5.28 -13.61
C GLY A 21 -8.56 5.23 -12.66
N ARG A 22 -7.37 5.00 -13.24
CA ARG A 22 -6.10 4.98 -12.49
C ARG A 22 -5.87 6.26 -11.66
N PRO A 23 -6.09 7.49 -12.18
CA PRO A 23 -5.87 8.70 -11.40
C PRO A 23 -6.69 8.75 -10.11
N ALA A 24 -7.98 8.38 -10.17
CA ALA A 24 -8.85 8.37 -8.98
C ALA A 24 -8.44 7.30 -7.95
N VAL A 25 -7.99 6.12 -8.43
CA VAL A 25 -7.48 5.06 -7.53
C VAL A 25 -6.20 5.51 -6.85
N VAL A 26 -5.28 6.12 -7.59
CA VAL A 26 -4.02 6.66 -7.03
C VAL A 26 -4.31 7.75 -5.99
N ASP A 27 -5.16 8.72 -6.32
CA ASP A 27 -5.56 9.79 -5.41
C ASP A 27 -6.18 9.24 -4.11
N GLY A 28 -7.14 8.33 -4.25
CA GLY A 28 -7.74 7.66 -3.10
C GLY A 28 -6.72 6.89 -2.26
N CYS A 29 -5.76 6.20 -2.87
CA CYS A 29 -4.68 5.55 -2.14
C CYS A 29 -3.78 6.54 -1.39
N ARG A 30 -3.43 7.69 -1.99
CA ARG A 30 -2.63 8.74 -1.34
C ARG A 30 -3.33 9.28 -0.10
N ARG A 31 -4.61 9.64 -0.23
CA ARG A 31 -5.45 10.14 0.86
C ARG A 31 -5.58 9.13 2.00
N LEU A 32 -5.82 7.86 1.67
CA LEU A 32 -5.84 6.79 2.66
C LEU A 32 -4.49 6.65 3.37
N LEU A 33 -3.35 6.71 2.67
CA LEU A 33 -2.02 6.65 3.29
C LEU A 33 -1.75 7.80 4.28
N LEU A 34 -2.32 8.98 4.03
CA LEU A 34 -2.29 10.11 4.96
C LEU A 34 -3.20 9.91 6.18
N GLY A 35 -3.92 8.79 6.27
CA GLY A 35 -4.82 8.47 7.37
C GLY A 35 -6.19 9.13 7.24
N GLU A 36 -6.57 9.65 6.07
CA GLU A 36 -7.93 10.15 5.88
C GLU A 36 -8.96 9.02 6.10
N SER A 37 -9.98 9.32 6.91
CA SER A 37 -11.08 8.40 7.17
C SER A 37 -11.82 8.08 5.87
N PRO A 38 -12.04 6.78 5.52
CA PRO A 38 -12.70 6.40 4.28
C PRO A 38 -14.10 7.01 4.11
N ASP A 39 -14.84 7.18 5.20
CA ASP A 39 -16.19 7.74 5.18
C ASP A 39 -16.16 9.23 4.83
N ARG A 40 -15.39 10.03 5.59
CA ARG A 40 -15.25 11.48 5.36
C ARG A 40 -14.65 11.80 4.00
N ALA A 41 -13.78 10.93 3.50
CA ALA A 41 -13.08 11.12 2.24
C ALA A 41 -13.87 10.69 1.00
N GLY A 42 -15.02 10.00 1.18
CA GLY A 42 -15.77 9.39 0.07
C GLY A 42 -15.07 8.17 -0.55
N LEU A 43 -14.24 7.46 0.23
CA LEU A 43 -13.38 6.35 -0.22
C LEU A 43 -13.86 4.98 0.25
N VAL A 44 -15.05 4.87 0.84
CA VAL A 44 -15.63 3.61 1.32
C VAL A 44 -15.67 2.54 0.22
N ASP A 45 -16.11 2.89 -0.99
CA ASP A 45 -16.19 1.92 -2.09
C ASP A 45 -14.82 1.49 -2.59
N LEU A 46 -13.82 2.39 -2.57
CA LEU A 46 -12.45 2.04 -2.87
C LEU A 46 -11.90 1.06 -1.82
N VAL A 47 -12.14 1.34 -0.53
CA VAL A 47 -11.75 0.44 0.57
C VAL A 47 -12.43 -0.93 0.43
N ARG A 48 -13.72 -0.97 0.09
CA ARG A 48 -14.45 -2.22 -0.19
C ARG A 48 -13.83 -3.02 -1.33
N MET A 49 -13.49 -2.36 -2.42
CA MET A 49 -12.84 -3.00 -3.56
C MET A 49 -11.45 -3.55 -3.19
N LEU A 50 -10.63 -2.75 -2.53
CA LEU A 50 -9.24 -3.11 -2.21
C LEU A 50 -9.13 -4.12 -1.07
N GLY A 51 -9.97 -4.00 -0.04
CA GLY A 51 -10.00 -4.89 1.13
C GLY A 51 -10.78 -6.19 0.92
N ALA A 52 -11.63 -6.22 -0.11
CA ALA A 52 -12.49 -7.35 -0.46
C ALA A 52 -13.31 -7.81 0.76
N PRO A 53 -13.55 -9.11 1.07
CA PRO A 53 -14.54 -9.47 2.08
C PRO A 53 -14.20 -9.00 3.51
N LEU A 54 -12.97 -8.52 3.76
CA LEU A 54 -12.57 -7.98 5.06
C LEU A 54 -12.92 -6.50 5.23
N ALA A 55 -13.21 -5.79 4.14
CA ALA A 55 -13.40 -4.34 4.18
C ALA A 55 -14.57 -3.92 5.06
N ASP A 56 -15.73 -4.56 4.89
CA ASP A 56 -16.93 -4.20 5.67
C ASP A 56 -16.76 -4.47 7.16
N HIS A 57 -16.08 -5.57 7.52
CA HIS A 57 -15.74 -5.86 8.91
C HIS A 57 -14.83 -4.78 9.51
N GLU A 58 -13.78 -4.37 8.79
CA GLU A 58 -12.85 -3.34 9.28
C GLU A 58 -13.51 -1.96 9.36
N LEU A 59 -14.31 -1.59 8.35
CA LEU A 59 -15.09 -0.34 8.33
C LEU A 59 -16.04 -0.25 9.53
N ALA A 60 -16.68 -1.36 9.91
CA ALA A 60 -17.58 -1.40 11.06
C ALA A 60 -16.83 -1.40 12.41
N ARG A 61 -15.62 -1.98 12.45
CA ARG A 61 -14.84 -2.15 13.69
C ARG A 61 -14.09 -0.89 14.09
N ASP A 62 -13.46 -0.21 13.13
CA ASP A 62 -12.50 0.85 13.40
C ASP A 62 -12.35 1.78 12.18
N PRO A 63 -12.88 3.02 12.26
CA PRO A 63 -12.82 3.99 11.16
C PRO A 63 -11.41 4.54 10.90
N GLU A 64 -10.44 4.28 11.78
CA GLU A 64 -9.03 4.67 11.64
C GLU A 64 -8.11 3.47 11.42
N SER A 65 -8.69 2.31 11.11
CA SER A 65 -7.98 1.03 10.93
C SER A 65 -6.79 1.17 9.99
N TYR A 66 -5.61 0.74 10.45
CA TYR A 66 -4.37 0.70 9.66
C TYR A 66 -4.47 -0.17 8.41
N TRP A 67 -5.49 -1.03 8.35
CA TRP A 67 -5.79 -1.81 7.15
C TRP A 67 -6.10 -0.93 5.95
N PHE A 68 -6.70 0.24 6.14
CA PHE A 68 -6.97 1.16 5.03
C PHE A 68 -5.67 1.67 4.40
N ARG A 69 -4.69 2.06 5.22
CA ARG A 69 -3.33 2.43 4.77
C ARG A 69 -2.61 1.25 4.11
N THR A 70 -2.75 0.05 4.69
CA THR A 70 -2.15 -1.18 4.13
C THR A 70 -2.74 -1.51 2.74
N TRP A 71 -4.06 -1.42 2.59
CA TRP A 71 -4.73 -1.68 1.32
C TRP A 71 -4.44 -0.59 0.28
N ALA A 72 -4.30 0.66 0.73
CA ALA A 72 -3.88 1.77 -0.12
C ALA A 72 -2.46 1.58 -0.67
N ALA A 73 -1.48 1.25 0.18
CA ALA A 73 -0.12 0.91 -0.27
C ALA A 73 -0.14 -0.28 -1.24
N ARG A 74 -0.99 -1.29 -0.99
CA ARG A 74 -1.18 -2.40 -1.94
C ARG A 74 -1.84 -1.98 -3.25
N GLY A 75 -2.69 -0.97 -3.24
CA GLY A 75 -3.20 -0.31 -4.44
C GLY A 75 -2.06 0.27 -5.27
N LEU A 76 -1.18 1.05 -4.63
CA LEU A 76 0.01 1.64 -5.25
C LEU A 76 1.05 0.61 -5.71
N LEU A 77 1.11 -0.56 -5.06
CA LEU A 77 1.94 -1.67 -5.52
C LEU A 77 1.56 -2.07 -6.96
N TRP A 78 0.27 -2.10 -7.29
CA TRP A 78 -0.20 -2.53 -8.61
C TRP A 78 -0.55 -1.37 -9.56
N SER A 79 -0.80 -0.19 -9.02
CA SER A 79 -1.16 1.02 -9.76
C SER A 79 -0.41 2.23 -9.20
N TRP A 80 0.87 2.35 -9.54
CA TRP A 80 1.74 3.44 -9.10
C TRP A 80 1.50 4.76 -9.85
N HIS A 81 1.91 5.88 -9.28
CA HIS A 81 2.15 7.15 -9.97
C HIS A 81 3.11 7.96 -9.11
N ASP A 82 4.02 8.72 -9.71
CA ASP A 82 5.09 9.41 -8.96
C ASP A 82 4.56 10.47 -7.98
N ASP A 83 3.39 11.05 -8.25
CA ASP A 83 2.69 11.94 -7.31
C ASP A 83 2.40 11.30 -5.93
N ALA A 84 2.43 9.97 -5.83
CA ALA A 84 2.23 9.25 -4.56
C ALA A 84 3.52 9.08 -3.74
N LEU A 85 4.68 9.53 -4.25
CA LEU A 85 5.97 9.41 -3.58
C LEU A 85 6.01 10.06 -2.19
N PRO A 86 5.45 11.27 -1.96
CA PRO A 86 5.45 11.88 -0.64
C PRO A 86 4.67 11.06 0.39
N GLU A 87 3.47 10.58 0.03
CA GLU A 87 2.64 9.78 0.94
C GLU A 87 3.24 8.40 1.19
N LEU A 88 3.90 7.81 0.18
CA LEU A 88 4.63 6.55 0.36
C LEU A 88 5.84 6.73 1.29
N ARG A 89 6.56 7.86 1.21
CA ARG A 89 7.66 8.18 2.13
C ARG A 89 7.14 8.25 3.56
N THR A 90 6.03 8.93 3.81
CA THR A 90 5.37 8.97 5.13
C THR A 90 4.98 7.56 5.61
N ALA A 91 4.49 6.71 4.71
CA ALA A 91 4.10 5.34 5.05
C ALA A 91 5.28 4.44 5.47
N LEU A 92 6.53 4.77 5.11
CA LEU A 92 7.72 4.06 5.60
C LEU A 92 7.99 4.32 7.08
N THR A 93 7.43 5.37 7.67
CA THR A 93 7.57 5.69 9.10
C THR A 93 6.27 5.46 9.89
N ASP A 94 5.27 4.80 9.29
CA ASP A 94 3.99 4.52 9.94
C ASP A 94 4.14 3.75 11.25
N ASP A 95 3.31 4.06 12.26
CA ASP A 95 3.32 3.36 13.55
C ASP A 95 3.11 1.84 13.40
N HIS A 96 2.30 1.43 12.43
CA HIS A 96 2.02 0.03 12.18
C HIS A 96 2.99 -0.60 11.18
N TRP A 97 3.70 -1.62 11.66
CA TRP A 97 4.69 -2.37 10.91
C TRP A 97 4.20 -2.88 9.55
N ARG A 98 2.91 -3.18 9.41
CA ARG A 98 2.33 -3.71 8.17
C ARG A 98 2.24 -2.66 7.06
N VAL A 99 2.03 -1.40 7.43
CA VAL A 99 2.04 -0.27 6.49
C VAL A 99 3.47 -0.04 6.01
N ARG A 100 4.44 0.00 6.93
CA ARG A 100 5.88 0.10 6.60
C ARG A 100 6.34 -1.03 5.68
N GLU A 101 5.95 -2.27 6.00
CA GLU A 101 6.26 -3.44 5.15
C GLU A 101 5.68 -3.28 3.73
N MET A 102 4.45 -2.79 3.59
CA MET A 102 3.87 -2.52 2.26
C MET A 102 4.55 -1.39 1.54
N ALA A 103 4.84 -0.28 2.20
CA ALA A 103 5.53 0.84 1.58
C ALA A 103 6.89 0.40 1.01
N ALA A 104 7.65 -0.41 1.77
CA ALA A 104 8.92 -0.98 1.29
C ALA A 104 8.75 -1.88 0.06
N LYS A 105 7.67 -2.68 -0.02
CA LYS A 105 7.40 -3.50 -1.22
C LYS A 105 7.00 -2.67 -2.44
N VAL A 106 6.27 -1.56 -2.25
CA VAL A 106 5.97 -0.62 -3.34
C VAL A 106 7.27 -0.02 -3.88
N ALA A 107 8.13 0.48 -3.00
CA ALA A 107 9.41 1.06 -3.37
C ALA A 107 10.30 0.06 -4.13
N ALA A 108 10.38 -1.19 -3.65
CA ALA A 108 11.12 -2.25 -4.34
C ALA A 108 10.56 -2.54 -5.74
N ARG A 109 9.24 -2.61 -5.88
CA ARG A 109 8.59 -2.98 -7.13
C ARG A 109 8.82 -1.95 -8.22
N HIS A 110 8.73 -0.67 -7.87
CA HIS A 110 8.85 0.46 -8.79
C HIS A 110 10.24 1.10 -8.79
N ARG A 111 11.20 0.51 -8.06
CA ARG A 111 12.60 0.96 -7.97
C ARG A 111 12.73 2.45 -7.62
N LEU A 112 12.05 2.86 -6.55
CA LEU A 112 12.02 4.26 -6.10
C LEU A 112 13.30 4.62 -5.34
N ASP A 113 14.30 5.10 -6.05
CA ASP A 113 15.61 5.51 -5.54
C ASP A 113 15.55 6.69 -4.56
N ASP A 114 14.59 7.60 -4.74
CA ASP A 114 14.27 8.68 -3.79
C ASP A 114 14.00 8.18 -2.35
N LEU A 115 13.67 6.90 -2.18
CA LEU A 115 13.36 6.29 -0.90
C LEU A 115 14.51 5.45 -0.31
N LEU A 116 15.71 5.46 -0.90
CA LEU A 116 16.84 4.67 -0.40
C LEU A 116 17.18 4.95 1.06
N GLU A 117 17.27 6.22 1.46
CA GLU A 117 17.58 6.61 2.84
C GLU A 117 16.54 6.09 3.85
N PRO A 118 15.22 6.36 3.72
CA PRO A 118 14.25 5.81 4.66
C PRO A 118 14.15 4.28 4.60
N LEU A 119 14.43 3.65 3.46
CA LEU A 119 14.49 2.18 3.37
C LEU A 119 15.68 1.61 4.13
N ASP A 120 16.86 2.23 4.08
CA ASP A 120 18.03 1.75 4.84
C ASP A 120 17.78 1.84 6.35
N ALA A 121 17.13 2.91 6.81
CA ALA A 121 16.71 3.05 8.21
C ALA A 121 15.78 1.90 8.67
N LEU A 122 14.92 1.37 7.79
CA LEU A 122 14.05 0.23 8.11
C LEU A 122 14.76 -1.12 8.21
N ARG A 123 16.05 -1.23 7.85
CA ARG A 123 16.81 -2.48 8.00
C ARG A 123 17.08 -2.85 9.45
N VAL A 124 16.90 -1.91 10.39
CA VAL A 124 16.96 -2.14 11.84
C VAL A 124 15.58 -2.07 12.52
N ASP A 125 14.50 -2.05 11.75
CA ASP A 125 13.13 -2.02 12.28
C ASP A 125 12.88 -3.15 13.30
N PRO A 126 12.14 -2.94 14.40
CA PRO A 126 11.86 -4.00 15.38
C PRO A 126 11.16 -5.22 14.76
N ASN A 127 10.37 -5.04 13.69
CA ASN A 127 9.66 -6.10 13.02
C ASN A 127 10.53 -6.77 11.92
N ALA A 128 10.75 -8.08 12.05
CA ALA A 128 11.57 -8.83 11.11
C ALA A 128 11.05 -8.82 9.66
N ARG A 129 9.73 -8.69 9.45
CA ARG A 129 9.16 -8.60 8.08
C ARG A 129 9.47 -7.27 7.43
N VAL A 130 9.47 -6.18 8.21
CA VAL A 130 9.86 -4.86 7.72
C VAL A 130 11.34 -4.86 7.35
N ARG A 131 12.23 -5.36 8.23
CA ARG A 131 13.66 -5.51 7.90
C ARG A 131 13.90 -6.28 6.61
N ALA A 132 13.20 -7.41 6.44
CA ALA A 132 13.33 -8.23 5.23
C ALA A 132 12.77 -7.56 3.97
N ALA A 133 11.72 -6.75 4.08
CA ALA A 133 11.18 -5.99 2.96
C ALA A 133 12.11 -4.83 2.58
N ALA A 134 12.65 -4.12 3.57
CA ALA A 134 13.61 -3.03 3.41
C ALA A 134 14.90 -3.50 2.72
N ALA A 135 15.51 -4.58 3.21
CA ALA A 135 16.71 -5.15 2.60
C ALA A 135 16.48 -5.49 1.11
N ARG A 136 15.38 -6.18 0.79
CA ARG A 136 15.02 -6.49 -0.61
C ARG A 136 14.78 -5.25 -1.46
N ALA A 137 14.21 -4.20 -0.88
CA ALA A 137 13.97 -2.94 -1.58
C ALA A 137 15.29 -2.27 -1.94
N VAL A 138 16.20 -2.12 -0.98
CA VAL A 138 17.54 -1.58 -1.20
C VAL A 138 18.27 -2.41 -2.26
N ASP A 139 18.37 -3.73 -2.10
CA ASP A 139 19.03 -4.64 -3.05
C ASP A 139 18.49 -4.45 -4.48
N ARG A 140 17.17 -4.31 -4.62
CA ARG A 140 16.50 -4.19 -5.92
C ARG A 140 16.64 -2.82 -6.57
N ILE A 141 16.80 -1.77 -5.77
CA ILE A 141 17.02 -0.40 -6.25
C ILE A 141 18.49 -0.21 -6.68
N VAL A 142 19.44 -0.76 -5.90
CA VAL A 142 20.89 -0.59 -6.17
C VAL A 142 21.44 -1.59 -7.18
N ALA A 143 20.74 -2.70 -7.44
CA ALA A 143 21.11 -3.60 -8.51
C ALA A 143 21.06 -2.85 -9.85
N ALA A 144 22.23 -2.65 -10.46
CA ALA A 144 22.35 -2.09 -11.80
C ALA A 144 21.47 -2.89 -12.77
N ASP A 145 20.74 -2.20 -13.65
CA ASP A 145 20.17 -2.88 -14.80
C ASP A 145 21.34 -3.37 -15.68
N PRO A 146 21.35 -4.65 -16.08
CA PRO A 146 22.37 -5.20 -16.98
C PRO A 146 22.34 -4.54 -18.36
#